data_AF-A0AAD4Q192-F1
#
_entry.id   AF-A0AAD4Q192-F1
#
_cell.length_a   1.000
_cell.length_b   1.000
_cell.length_c   1.000
_cell.angle_alpha   90.00
_cell.angle_beta   90.00
_cell.angle_gamma   90.00
#
_symmetry.space_group_name_H-M   'P 1'
#
loop_
_entity.id
_entity.type
_entity.pdbx_description
1 polymer ?
#
loop_
_entity_poly.entity_id
_entity_poly.type
_entity_poly.pdbx_seq_one_letter_code
_entity_poly.pdbx_strand_id
1 'polypeptide(L)'
;MTQRVSDQSFRSSHPSSALHVTQRTPALFENAYSPRVPFTVKESPDQWATYEHHLLVCLRTGDDKSAHLCLDRLTERFGPANERIMGLRGLYQEATAKDNPTLQTILGEYDTILQDNPVNVPILKRRIALLRSLDREEDAISALVDYVGAFPTDAESWCELADCYQANGMSAQAIFSLEEALLVVPNSWTLHARLAELLYISTKSADATVSSPQILARSIRHYLRSLELCDTFARGLYGLILITSQLIQHPEYLAGGSAIDGQVPSKEVLERLNSMALQKAEALIQSQQKTPNPDVTQDGIIALKELVQQK
;
A
#
# COMPACT_ATOMS: atom_id res chain seq x y z
N MET A 1 -9.71 18.85 2.61
CA MET A 1 -8.69 18.77 3.69
C MET A 1 -7.98 17.42 3.68
N THR A 2 -8.69 16.30 3.52
CA THR A 2 -8.12 14.96 3.30
C THR A 2 -7.10 14.87 2.16
N GLN A 3 -7.34 15.55 1.03
CA GLN A 3 -6.42 15.54 -0.13
C GLN A 3 -5.02 16.13 0.14
N ARG A 4 -4.88 17.14 1.01
CA ARG A 4 -3.56 17.76 1.29
C ARG A 4 -2.72 16.93 2.26
N VAL A 5 -3.37 16.26 3.21
CA VAL A 5 -2.71 15.34 4.15
C VAL A 5 -2.30 14.06 3.42
N SER A 6 -3.12 13.57 2.49
CA SER A 6 -2.73 12.48 1.58
C SER A 6 -1.59 12.86 0.65
N ASP A 7 -1.53 14.12 0.17
CA ASP A 7 -0.38 14.60 -0.63
C ASP A 7 0.92 14.69 0.19
N GLN A 8 0.85 15.02 1.48
CA GLN A 8 2.02 15.05 2.36
C GLN A 8 2.48 13.66 2.78
N SER A 9 1.55 12.72 3.03
CA SER A 9 1.89 11.32 3.31
C SER A 9 2.57 10.68 2.09
N PHE A 10 2.08 10.93 0.87
CA PHE A 10 2.71 10.47 -0.37
C PHE A 10 4.13 11.02 -0.57
N ARG A 11 4.36 12.32 -0.27
CA ARG A 11 5.69 12.96 -0.36
C ARG A 11 6.71 12.44 0.66
N SER A 12 6.26 11.84 1.76
CA SER A 12 7.10 11.26 2.81
C SER A 12 7.43 9.78 2.60
N SER A 13 6.99 9.17 1.49
CA SER A 13 7.36 7.80 1.12
C SER A 13 8.88 7.68 0.91
N HIS A 14 9.50 8.70 0.31
CA HIS A 14 10.94 8.72 0.07
C HIS A 14 11.75 8.94 1.37
N PRO A 15 12.78 8.13 1.65
CA PRO A 15 13.55 8.21 2.89
C PRO A 15 14.23 9.57 3.10
N SER A 16 14.67 10.22 2.01
CA SER A 16 15.26 11.57 2.07
C SER A 16 14.26 12.64 2.52
N SER A 17 13.01 12.55 2.05
CA SER A 17 11.94 13.46 2.47
C SER A 17 11.59 13.26 3.93
N ALA A 18 11.51 12.01 4.39
CA ALA A 18 11.28 11.66 5.79
C ALA A 18 12.37 12.24 6.70
N LEU A 19 13.65 12.07 6.34
CA LEU A 19 14.77 12.63 7.11
C LEU A 19 14.70 14.17 7.23
N HIS A 20 14.38 14.85 6.13
CA HIS A 20 14.27 16.30 6.13
C HIS A 20 13.10 16.82 6.98
N VAL A 21 12.00 16.06 7.05
CA VAL A 21 10.89 16.36 7.99
C VAL A 21 11.34 16.16 9.43
N THR A 22 12.00 15.04 9.77
CA THR A 22 12.54 14.78 11.12
C THR A 22 13.47 15.89 11.60
N GLN A 23 14.37 16.37 10.73
CA GLN A 23 15.30 17.47 11.07
C GLN A 23 14.60 18.78 11.45
N ARG A 24 13.37 19.00 10.98
CA ARG A 24 12.57 20.20 11.29
C ARG A 24 11.66 20.01 12.50
N THR A 25 11.47 18.78 12.98
CA THR A 25 10.59 18.47 14.12
C THR A 25 10.98 19.22 15.41
N PRO A 26 12.26 19.33 15.81
CA PRO A 26 12.64 20.07 17.02
C PRO A 26 12.19 21.54 17.02
N ALA A 27 12.26 22.21 15.85
CA ALA A 27 11.85 23.60 15.69
C ALA A 27 10.33 23.83 15.86
N LEU A 28 9.51 22.77 15.73
CA LEU A 28 8.08 22.84 16.04
C LEU A 28 7.83 23.06 17.54
N PHE A 29 8.71 22.55 18.40
CA PHE A 29 8.57 22.68 19.84
C PHE A 29 9.15 23.99 20.37
N GLU A 30 10.16 24.56 19.70
CA GLU A 30 10.73 25.88 20.05
C GLU A 30 9.73 27.02 19.83
N ASN A 31 8.95 26.95 18.74
CA ASN A 31 7.94 27.97 18.42
C ASN A 31 6.64 27.84 19.21
N ALA A 32 6.42 26.71 19.89
CA ALA A 32 5.17 26.43 20.59
C ALA A 32 5.10 27.02 22.02
N TYR A 33 6.23 27.47 22.60
CA TYR A 33 6.29 27.93 23.99
C TYR A 33 6.92 29.31 24.14
N SER A 34 6.06 30.33 24.28
CA SER A 34 6.39 31.56 25.00
C SER A 34 5.52 31.63 26.26
N PRO A 35 6.07 31.39 27.47
CA PRO A 35 5.31 31.41 28.72
C PRO A 35 4.84 32.80 29.17
N ARG A 36 4.90 33.82 28.30
CA ARG A 36 4.67 35.25 28.61
C ARG A 36 3.53 35.91 27.84
N VAL A 37 2.71 35.18 27.09
CA VAL A 37 1.57 35.76 26.36
C VAL A 37 0.27 35.03 26.69
N PRO A 38 -0.70 35.68 27.36
CA PRO A 38 -2.02 35.11 27.69
C PRO A 38 -2.98 35.15 26.49
N PHE A 39 -2.45 35.08 25.26
CA PHE A 39 -3.25 35.04 24.05
C PHE A 39 -3.15 33.64 23.48
N THR A 40 -4.24 32.89 23.65
CA THR A 40 -4.49 31.59 23.02
C THR A 40 -4.17 31.69 21.53
N VAL A 41 -3.04 31.12 21.11
CA VAL A 41 -2.78 30.88 19.68
C VAL A 41 -3.97 30.08 19.16
N LYS A 42 -4.62 30.57 18.12
CA LYS A 42 -5.80 29.91 17.56
C LYS A 42 -5.37 28.55 17.03
N GLU A 43 -5.73 27.48 17.76
CA GLU A 43 -5.45 26.10 17.36
C GLU A 43 -6.04 25.85 15.96
N SER A 44 -5.22 25.36 15.04
CA SER A 44 -5.69 24.93 13.72
C SER A 44 -5.76 23.41 13.66
N PRO A 45 -6.77 22.81 13.01
CA PRO A 45 -6.80 21.37 12.76
C PRO A 45 -5.53 20.85 12.05
N ASP A 46 -4.95 21.68 11.17
CA ASP A 46 -3.73 21.37 10.42
C ASP A 46 -2.50 21.21 11.34
N GLN A 47 -2.47 21.89 12.49
CA GLN A 47 -1.39 21.76 13.47
C GLN A 47 -1.34 20.35 14.06
N TRP A 48 -2.48 19.77 14.42
CA TRP A 48 -2.56 18.44 15.02
C TRP A 48 -2.24 17.34 14.01
N ALA A 49 -2.71 17.50 12.76
CA ALA A 49 -2.29 16.63 11.65
C ALA A 49 -0.77 16.68 11.42
N THR A 50 -0.15 17.86 11.62
CA THR A 50 1.31 18.00 11.53
C THR A 50 2.01 17.23 12.65
N TYR A 51 1.55 17.33 13.90
CA TYR A 51 2.14 16.53 15.01
C TYR A 51 2.02 15.04 14.78
N GLU A 52 0.86 14.56 14.29
CA GLU A 52 0.69 13.15 13.97
C GLU A 52 1.62 12.71 12.82
N HIS A 53 1.73 13.51 11.76
CA HIS A 53 2.64 13.24 10.67
C HIS A 53 4.11 13.18 11.14
N HIS A 54 4.53 14.15 11.95
CA HIS A 54 5.87 14.19 12.52
C HIS A 54 6.13 13.01 13.46
N LEU A 55 5.16 12.58 14.27
CA LEU A 55 5.26 11.37 15.09
C LEU A 55 5.59 10.15 14.20
N LEU A 56 4.81 9.92 13.15
CA LEU A 56 5.00 8.78 12.24
C LEU A 56 6.37 8.83 11.53
N VAL A 57 6.78 10.02 11.08
CA VAL A 57 8.07 10.20 10.41
C VAL A 57 9.25 10.03 11.37
N CYS A 58 9.17 10.58 12.58
CA CYS A 58 10.20 10.43 13.61
C CYS A 58 10.41 8.95 13.97
N LEU A 59 9.32 8.19 14.16
CA LEU A 59 9.39 6.74 14.40
C LEU A 59 10.08 5.99 13.26
N ARG A 60 9.77 6.33 12.00
CA ARG A 60 10.44 5.73 10.82
C ARG A 60 11.94 6.03 10.76
N THR A 61 12.37 7.18 11.29
CA THR A 61 13.78 7.60 11.32
C THR A 61 14.52 7.23 12.61
N GLY A 62 13.86 6.62 13.59
CA GLY A 62 14.44 6.27 14.89
C GLY A 62 14.67 7.45 15.84
N ASP A 63 14.02 8.60 15.63
CA ASP A 63 14.05 9.73 16.57
C ASP A 63 12.91 9.60 17.61
N ASP A 64 13.09 8.63 18.51
CA ASP A 64 12.10 8.28 19.53
C ASP A 64 11.78 9.45 20.47
N LYS A 65 12.75 10.35 20.68
CA LYS A 65 12.58 11.52 21.56
C LYS A 65 11.58 12.51 20.98
N SER A 66 11.77 12.90 19.71
CA SER A 66 10.84 13.80 19.04
C SER A 66 9.47 13.15 18.83
N ALA A 67 9.44 11.84 18.58
CA ALA A 67 8.20 11.06 18.53
C ALA A 67 7.43 11.14 19.86
N HIS A 68 8.09 10.87 20.99
CA HIS A 68 7.47 10.96 22.31
C HIS A 68 6.90 12.36 22.59
N LEU A 69 7.65 13.42 22.25
CA LEU A 69 7.17 14.80 22.42
C LEU A 69 5.92 15.10 21.58
N CYS A 70 5.84 14.58 20.34
CA CYS A 70 4.63 14.71 19.53
C CYS A 70 3.44 13.97 20.19
N LEU A 71 3.67 12.75 20.67
CA LEU A 71 2.64 11.95 21.33
C LEU A 71 2.15 12.58 22.64
N ASP A 72 3.05 13.17 23.43
CA ASP A 72 2.70 13.89 24.66
C ASP A 72 1.79 15.07 24.37
N ARG A 73 2.09 15.86 23.33
CA ARG A 73 1.25 17.00 22.91
C ARG A 73 -0.13 16.55 22.47
N LEU A 74 -0.20 15.48 21.68
CA LEU A 74 -1.48 14.91 21.25
C LEU A 74 -2.27 14.36 22.45
N THR A 75 -1.60 13.71 23.39
CA THR A 75 -2.23 13.17 24.61
C THR A 75 -2.71 14.29 25.54
N GLU A 76 -1.93 15.34 25.75
CA GLU A 76 -2.30 16.51 26.58
C GLU A 76 -3.57 17.19 26.03
N ARG A 77 -3.70 17.27 24.71
CA ARG A 77 -4.83 17.93 24.06
C ARG A 77 -6.11 17.10 23.99
N PHE A 78 -5.99 15.82 23.62
CA PHE A 78 -7.14 14.95 23.30
C PHE A 78 -7.45 13.93 24.40
N GLY A 79 -6.55 13.77 25.37
CA GLY A 79 -6.65 12.81 26.45
C GLY A 79 -6.19 11.40 26.07
N PRO A 80 -5.73 10.61 27.05
CA PRO A 80 -5.27 9.23 26.82
C PRO A 80 -6.41 8.26 26.48
N ALA A 81 -7.65 8.61 26.82
CA ALA A 81 -8.84 7.80 26.54
C ALA A 81 -9.28 7.84 25.07
N ASN A 82 -8.75 8.77 24.27
CA ASN A 82 -9.09 8.90 22.86
C ASN A 82 -8.53 7.70 22.07
N GLU A 83 -9.39 6.99 21.33
CA GLU A 83 -9.02 5.77 20.58
C GLU A 83 -7.86 5.99 19.60
N ARG A 84 -7.81 7.14 18.92
CA ARG A 84 -6.71 7.49 18.01
C ARG A 84 -5.40 7.64 18.78
N ILE A 85 -5.44 8.30 19.95
CA ILE A 85 -4.27 8.45 20.83
C ILE A 85 -3.82 7.11 21.38
N MET A 86 -4.75 6.20 21.73
CA MET A 86 -4.41 4.83 22.13
C MET A 86 -3.64 4.10 21.01
N GLY A 87 -4.12 4.18 19.77
CA GLY A 87 -3.45 3.58 18.62
C GLY A 87 -2.05 4.17 18.36
N LEU A 88 -1.90 5.50 18.47
CA LEU A 88 -0.60 6.17 18.31
C LEU A 88 0.38 5.84 19.45
N ARG A 89 -0.12 5.70 20.68
CA ARG A 89 0.67 5.24 21.83
C ARG A 89 1.15 3.81 21.63
N GLY A 90 0.24 2.93 21.21
CA GLY A 90 0.56 1.56 20.85
C GLY A 90 1.65 1.49 19.79
N LEU A 91 1.51 2.24 18.70
CA LEU A 91 2.53 2.32 17.65
C LEU A 91 3.90 2.79 18.18
N TYR A 92 3.92 3.78 19.08
CA TYR A 92 5.15 4.23 19.73
C TYR A 92 5.78 3.14 20.61
N GLN A 93 4.96 2.44 21.41
CA GLN A 93 5.43 1.33 22.26
C GLN A 93 6.01 0.18 21.41
N GLU A 94 5.34 -0.18 20.31
CA GLU A 94 5.81 -1.20 19.37
C GLU A 94 7.16 -0.80 18.73
N ALA A 95 7.26 0.45 18.24
CA ALA A 95 8.48 0.93 17.58
C ALA A 95 9.68 1.05 18.53
N THR A 96 9.44 1.29 19.83
CA THR A 96 10.49 1.43 20.85
C THR A 96 10.78 0.14 21.62
N ALA A 97 10.02 -0.93 21.35
CA ALA A 97 10.24 -2.24 21.95
C ALA A 97 11.60 -2.82 21.51
N LYS A 98 12.35 -3.38 22.46
CA LYS A 98 13.70 -3.91 22.22
C LYS A 98 13.72 -5.40 21.90
N ASP A 99 12.66 -6.10 22.27
CA ASP A 99 12.61 -7.55 22.30
C ASP A 99 11.17 -8.08 22.13
N ASN A 100 11.08 -9.32 21.64
CA ASN A 100 9.79 -9.99 21.41
C ASN A 100 8.92 -10.13 22.67
N PRO A 101 9.45 -10.39 23.88
CA PRO A 101 8.64 -10.40 25.12
C PRO A 101 7.92 -9.08 25.40
N THR A 102 8.56 -7.94 25.12
CA THR A 102 7.91 -6.62 25.24
C THR A 102 6.76 -6.49 24.24
N LEU A 103 6.95 -6.93 22.99
CA LEU A 103 5.89 -6.95 21.98
C LEU A 103 4.71 -7.84 22.39
N GLN A 104 4.97 -9.01 23.00
CA GLN A 104 3.89 -9.87 23.53
C GLN A 104 3.14 -9.21 24.69
N THR A 105 3.84 -8.42 25.53
CA THR A 105 3.19 -7.65 26.60
C THR A 105 2.26 -6.59 26.02
N ILE A 106 2.72 -5.85 25.01
CA ILE A 106 1.91 -4.85 24.28
C ILE A 106 0.69 -5.52 23.63
N LEU A 107 0.86 -6.72 23.06
CA LEU A 107 -0.26 -7.47 22.50
C LEU A 107 -1.33 -7.81 23.56
N GLY A 108 -0.91 -8.19 24.76
CA GLY A 108 -1.83 -8.42 25.89
C GLY A 108 -2.51 -7.14 26.40
N GLU A 109 -1.84 -5.99 26.34
CA GLU A 109 -2.45 -4.67 26.61
C GLU A 109 -3.55 -4.37 25.59
N TYR A 110 -3.33 -4.65 24.30
CA TYR A 110 -4.37 -4.51 23.27
C TYR A 110 -5.55 -5.43 23.51
N ASP A 111 -5.33 -6.70 23.86
CA ASP A 111 -6.41 -7.62 24.18
C ASP A 111 -7.25 -7.11 25.36
N THR A 112 -6.61 -6.52 26.37
CA THR A 112 -7.31 -5.91 27.52
C THR A 112 -8.16 -4.71 27.09
N ILE A 113 -7.61 -3.81 26.27
CA ILE A 113 -8.36 -2.66 25.75
C ILE A 113 -9.57 -3.12 24.92
N LEU A 114 -9.41 -4.18 24.12
CA LEU A 114 -10.48 -4.71 23.28
C LEU A 114 -11.53 -5.51 24.05
N GLN A 115 -11.22 -6.05 25.23
CA GLN A 115 -12.22 -6.61 26.14
C GLN A 115 -13.18 -5.52 26.64
N ASP A 116 -12.65 -4.34 26.98
CA ASP A 116 -13.43 -3.21 27.45
C ASP A 116 -14.15 -2.47 26.31
N ASN A 117 -13.47 -2.28 25.16
CA ASN A 117 -14.02 -1.63 23.97
C ASN A 117 -13.70 -2.45 22.70
N PRO A 118 -14.56 -3.44 22.35
CA PRO A 118 -14.34 -4.33 21.20
C PRO A 118 -14.31 -3.63 19.83
N VAL A 119 -14.86 -2.41 19.73
CA VAL A 119 -14.97 -1.67 18.46
C VAL A 119 -13.89 -0.58 18.32
N ASN A 120 -12.86 -0.59 19.16
CA ASN A 120 -11.73 0.34 19.07
C ASN A 120 -10.87 0.04 17.83
N VAL A 121 -11.25 0.67 16.70
CA VAL A 121 -10.63 0.43 15.38
C VAL A 121 -9.11 0.66 15.36
N PRO A 122 -8.56 1.76 15.93
CA PRO A 122 -7.11 1.95 15.97
C PRO A 122 -6.36 0.79 16.65
N ILE A 123 -6.90 0.27 17.76
CA ILE A 123 -6.30 -0.85 18.49
C ILE A 123 -6.48 -2.18 17.76
N LEU A 124 -7.63 -2.43 17.13
CA LEU A 124 -7.83 -3.60 16.27
C LEU A 124 -6.78 -3.66 15.16
N LYS A 125 -6.56 -2.54 14.44
CA LYS A 125 -5.55 -2.45 13.39
C LYS A 125 -4.13 -2.63 13.94
N ARG A 126 -3.81 -2.04 15.09
CA ARG A 126 -2.48 -2.22 15.73
C ARG A 126 -2.24 -3.67 16.12
N ARG A 127 -3.22 -4.31 16.75
CA ARG A 127 -3.16 -5.73 17.13
C ARG A 127 -2.89 -6.63 15.94
N ILE A 128 -3.61 -6.44 14.83
CA ILE A 128 -3.38 -7.19 13.58
C ILE A 128 -1.95 -7.01 13.07
N ALA A 129 -1.48 -5.76 12.99
CA ALA A 129 -0.13 -5.48 12.51
C ALA A 129 0.95 -6.06 13.44
N LEU A 130 0.73 -6.05 14.76
CA LEU A 130 1.63 -6.65 15.75
C LEU A 130 1.69 -8.18 15.62
N LEU A 131 0.54 -8.84 15.42
CA LEU A 131 0.49 -10.29 15.17
C LEU A 131 1.34 -10.68 13.95
N ARG A 132 1.26 -9.91 12.87
CA ARG A 132 2.10 -10.12 11.67
C ARG A 132 3.58 -9.94 11.96
N SER A 133 3.96 -8.91 12.73
CA SER A 133 5.36 -8.67 13.10
C SER A 133 5.95 -9.76 14.00
N LEU A 134 5.09 -10.54 14.67
CA LEU A 134 5.46 -11.65 15.55
C LEU A 134 5.43 -13.01 14.82
N ASP A 135 5.36 -13.01 13.48
CA ASP A 135 5.23 -14.21 12.64
C ASP A 135 4.00 -15.09 12.98
N ARG A 136 2.96 -14.50 13.59
CA ARG A 136 1.69 -15.17 13.91
C ARG A 136 0.67 -14.96 12.79
N GLU A 137 1.04 -15.43 11.61
CA GLU A 137 0.32 -15.12 10.36
C GLU A 137 -1.10 -15.68 10.34
N GLU A 138 -1.33 -16.89 10.85
CA GLU A 138 -2.67 -17.49 10.93
C GLU A 138 -3.62 -16.67 11.83
N ASP A 139 -3.12 -16.22 12.98
CA ASP A 139 -3.89 -15.37 13.89
C ASP A 139 -4.19 -14.00 13.28
N ALA A 140 -3.23 -13.44 12.53
CA ALA A 140 -3.40 -12.19 11.81
C ALA A 140 -4.45 -12.31 10.71
N ILE A 141 -4.44 -13.40 9.94
CA ILE A 141 -5.46 -13.69 8.91
C ILE A 141 -6.84 -13.81 9.55
N SER A 142 -6.98 -14.58 10.63
CA SER A 142 -8.26 -14.73 11.34
C SER A 142 -8.77 -13.37 11.82
N ALA A 143 -7.92 -12.58 12.47
CA ALA A 143 -8.29 -11.25 12.95
C ALA A 143 -8.63 -10.27 11.81
N LEU A 144 -7.94 -10.36 10.66
CA LEU A 144 -8.27 -9.56 9.48
C LEU A 144 -9.61 -9.96 8.86
N VAL A 145 -9.92 -11.25 8.78
CA VAL A 145 -11.21 -11.75 8.28
C VAL A 145 -12.36 -11.24 9.15
N ASP A 146 -12.22 -11.33 10.47
CA ASP A 146 -13.20 -10.78 11.41
C ASP A 146 -13.33 -9.25 11.25
N TYR A 147 -12.20 -8.56 11.08
CA TYR A 147 -12.16 -7.11 10.91
C TYR A 147 -12.87 -6.66 9.63
N VAL A 148 -12.56 -7.24 8.47
CA VAL A 148 -13.21 -6.86 7.19
C VAL A 148 -14.67 -7.29 7.15
N GLY A 149 -15.05 -8.32 7.92
CA GLY A 149 -16.46 -8.69 8.13
C GLY A 149 -17.24 -7.60 8.87
N ALA A 150 -16.61 -6.93 9.85
CA ALA A 150 -17.21 -5.81 10.58
C ALA A 150 -17.09 -4.46 9.84
N PHE A 151 -16.00 -4.25 9.09
CA PHE A 151 -15.65 -3.01 8.40
C PHE A 151 -15.38 -3.25 6.90
N PRO A 152 -16.39 -3.67 6.11
CA PRO A 152 -16.18 -4.08 4.71
C PRO A 152 -15.77 -2.96 3.77
N THR A 153 -15.94 -1.69 4.17
CA THR A 153 -15.56 -0.51 3.39
C THR A 153 -14.11 -0.08 3.62
N ASP A 154 -13.32 -0.84 4.40
CA ASP A 154 -11.91 -0.55 4.62
C ASP A 154 -11.03 -1.23 3.56
N ALA A 155 -10.75 -0.50 2.49
CA ALA A 155 -9.93 -1.01 1.39
C ALA A 155 -8.50 -1.35 1.80
N GLU A 156 -7.92 -0.62 2.76
CA GLU A 156 -6.55 -0.90 3.22
C GLU A 156 -6.49 -2.26 3.90
N SER A 157 -7.45 -2.57 4.76
CA SER A 157 -7.54 -3.87 5.44
C SER A 157 -7.76 -5.03 4.46
N TRP A 158 -8.54 -4.84 3.39
CA TRP A 158 -8.65 -5.83 2.31
C TRP A 158 -7.32 -6.06 1.58
N CYS A 159 -6.55 -5.00 1.35
CA CYS A 159 -5.22 -5.12 0.74
C CYS A 159 -4.25 -5.86 1.66
N GLU A 160 -4.25 -5.55 2.96
CA GLU A 160 -3.42 -6.25 3.94
C GLU A 160 -3.78 -7.74 4.02
N LEU A 161 -5.07 -8.08 3.99
CA LEU A 161 -5.53 -9.47 3.93
C LEU A 161 -5.07 -10.18 2.64
N ALA A 162 -5.09 -9.47 1.50
CA ALA A 162 -4.59 -10.03 0.25
C ALA A 162 -3.10 -10.36 0.30
N ASP A 163 -2.29 -9.47 0.90
CA ASP A 163 -0.85 -9.69 1.06
C ASP A 163 -0.57 -10.87 2.01
N CYS A 164 -1.31 -10.99 3.11
CA CYS A 164 -1.26 -12.16 4.00
C CYS A 164 -1.57 -13.47 3.26
N TYR A 165 -2.67 -13.51 2.50
CA TYR A 165 -3.01 -14.70 1.72
C TYR A 165 -1.95 -15.03 0.67
N GLN A 166 -1.40 -14.02 -0.01
CA GLN A 166 -0.37 -14.23 -1.01
C GLN A 166 0.92 -14.79 -0.40
N ALA A 167 1.32 -14.32 0.79
CA ALA A 167 2.48 -14.84 1.52
C ALA A 167 2.32 -16.32 1.89
N ASN A 168 1.09 -16.78 2.10
CA ASN A 168 0.74 -18.17 2.40
C ASN A 168 0.43 -19.01 1.14
N GLY A 169 0.67 -18.49 -0.06
CA GLY A 169 0.39 -19.19 -1.32
C GLY A 169 -1.11 -19.30 -1.69
N MET A 170 -1.99 -18.67 -0.91
CA MET A 170 -3.44 -18.68 -1.08
C MET A 170 -3.89 -17.66 -2.14
N SER A 171 -3.46 -17.89 -3.40
CA SER A 171 -3.61 -16.91 -4.49
C SER A 171 -5.07 -16.58 -4.81
N ALA A 172 -5.99 -17.55 -4.71
CA ALA A 172 -7.41 -17.31 -5.01
C ALA A 172 -8.05 -16.36 -3.99
N GLN A 173 -7.77 -16.55 -2.70
CA GLN A 173 -8.22 -15.68 -1.62
C GLN A 173 -7.58 -14.30 -1.72
N ALA A 174 -6.30 -14.22 -2.08
CA ALA A 174 -5.62 -12.94 -2.30
C ALA A 174 -6.25 -12.14 -3.45
N ILE A 175 -6.58 -12.80 -4.56
CA ILE A 175 -7.29 -12.20 -5.70
C ILE A 175 -8.66 -11.68 -5.24
N PHE A 176 -9.45 -12.50 -4.54
CA PHE A 176 -10.76 -12.10 -4.03
C PHE A 176 -10.67 -10.86 -3.13
N SER A 177 -9.74 -10.84 -2.17
CA SER A 177 -9.54 -9.70 -1.28
C SER A 177 -9.21 -8.40 -2.03
N LEU A 178 -8.41 -8.46 -3.11
CA LEU A 178 -8.14 -7.27 -3.94
C LEU A 178 -9.35 -6.85 -4.79
N GLU A 179 -10.21 -7.78 -5.19
CA GLU A 179 -11.46 -7.44 -5.87
C GLU A 179 -12.40 -6.67 -4.95
N GLU A 180 -12.56 -7.12 -3.70
CA GLU A 180 -13.32 -6.40 -2.67
C GLU A 180 -12.73 -5.00 -2.41
N ALA A 181 -11.40 -4.89 -2.32
CA ALA A 181 -10.75 -3.58 -2.20
C ALA A 181 -11.05 -2.64 -3.39
N LEU A 182 -11.13 -3.18 -4.61
CA LEU A 182 -11.47 -2.42 -5.81
C LEU A 182 -12.96 -2.02 -5.86
N LEU A 183 -13.86 -2.74 -5.21
CA LEU A 183 -15.25 -2.30 -5.06
C LEU A 183 -15.33 -1.01 -4.24
N VAL A 184 -14.46 -0.85 -3.24
CA VAL A 184 -14.37 0.35 -2.41
C VAL A 184 -13.62 1.48 -3.14
N VAL A 185 -12.52 1.16 -3.84
CA VAL A 185 -11.63 2.16 -4.48
C VAL A 185 -11.42 1.86 -5.98
N PRO A 186 -12.47 2.00 -6.82
CA PRO A 186 -12.46 1.52 -8.21
C PRO A 186 -11.54 2.30 -9.16
N ASN A 187 -11.05 3.47 -8.75
CA ASN A 187 -10.16 4.30 -9.53
C ASN A 187 -8.69 4.22 -9.05
N SER A 188 -8.37 3.22 -8.22
CA SER A 188 -6.99 2.98 -7.80
C SER A 188 -6.20 2.26 -8.89
N TRP A 189 -5.37 3.01 -9.62
CA TRP A 189 -4.51 2.43 -10.66
C TRP A 189 -3.49 1.43 -10.10
N THR A 190 -3.02 1.64 -8.87
CA THR A 190 -2.07 0.74 -8.19
C THR A 190 -2.74 -0.59 -7.83
N LEU A 191 -3.98 -0.58 -7.35
CA LEU A 191 -4.72 -1.81 -7.03
C LEU A 191 -5.06 -2.60 -8.29
N HIS A 192 -5.42 -1.94 -9.39
CA HIS A 192 -5.61 -2.62 -10.66
C HIS A 192 -4.33 -3.32 -11.14
N ALA A 193 -3.18 -2.67 -11.07
CA ALA A 193 -1.92 -3.32 -11.41
C ALA A 193 -1.57 -4.46 -10.45
N ARG A 194 -1.78 -4.28 -9.14
CA ARG A 194 -1.53 -5.32 -8.13
C ARG A 194 -2.41 -6.55 -8.35
N LEU A 195 -3.69 -6.38 -8.65
CA LEU A 195 -4.59 -7.48 -9.01
C LEU A 195 -4.12 -8.17 -10.30
N ALA A 196 -3.70 -7.40 -11.30
CA ALA A 196 -3.15 -7.95 -12.53
C ALA A 196 -1.89 -8.82 -12.28
N GLU A 197 -1.02 -8.40 -11.37
CA GLU A 197 0.14 -9.19 -10.92
C GLU A 197 -0.25 -10.48 -10.23
N LEU A 198 -1.22 -10.45 -9.30
CA LEU A 198 -1.66 -11.68 -8.62
C LEU A 198 -2.29 -12.66 -9.60
N LEU A 199 -3.09 -12.16 -10.55
CA LEU A 199 -3.63 -12.98 -11.64
C LEU A 199 -2.50 -13.61 -12.46
N TYR A 200 -1.47 -12.85 -12.80
CA TYR A 200 -0.29 -13.37 -13.50
C TYR A 200 0.49 -14.42 -12.70
N ILE A 201 0.68 -14.20 -11.40
CA ILE A 201 1.37 -15.16 -10.53
C ILE A 201 0.55 -16.46 -10.42
N SER A 202 -0.77 -16.35 -10.33
CA SER A 202 -1.66 -17.51 -10.23
C SER A 202 -1.57 -18.44 -11.44
N THR A 203 -1.26 -17.93 -12.65
CA THR A 203 -1.06 -18.79 -13.84
C THR A 203 0.22 -19.62 -13.80
N LYS A 204 1.17 -19.28 -12.92
CA LYS A 204 2.41 -20.06 -12.70
C LYS A 204 2.25 -21.12 -11.63
N SER A 205 1.17 -21.07 -10.85
CA SER A 205 0.87 -22.10 -9.85
C SER A 205 0.29 -23.35 -10.52
N ALA A 206 0.65 -24.52 -10.02
CA ALA A 206 0.24 -25.81 -10.58
C ALA A 206 -1.26 -26.12 -10.40
N ASP A 207 -1.96 -25.36 -9.54
CA ASP A 207 -3.36 -25.59 -9.13
C ASP A 207 -4.41 -24.83 -9.98
N ALA A 208 -4.06 -24.37 -11.18
CA ALA A 208 -4.98 -23.58 -12.00
C ALA A 208 -6.14 -24.43 -12.55
N THR A 209 -7.34 -24.25 -11.98
CA THR A 209 -8.61 -24.84 -12.46
C THR A 209 -9.18 -24.15 -13.69
N VAL A 210 -8.74 -22.92 -13.97
CA VAL A 210 -9.15 -22.06 -15.09
C VAL A 210 -8.04 -22.01 -16.12
N SER A 211 -8.39 -22.00 -17.42
CA SER A 211 -7.43 -21.95 -18.53
C SER A 211 -6.50 -20.73 -18.39
N SER A 212 -5.19 -20.98 -18.36
CA SER A 212 -4.12 -19.98 -18.22
C SER A 212 -4.31 -18.76 -19.15
N PRO A 213 -4.62 -18.92 -20.45
CA PRO A 213 -4.97 -17.81 -21.36
C PRO A 213 -6.08 -16.87 -20.88
N GLN A 214 -7.13 -17.37 -20.23
CA GLN A 214 -8.24 -16.55 -19.75
C GLN A 214 -7.82 -15.68 -18.56
N ILE A 215 -7.03 -16.24 -17.64
CA ILE A 215 -6.48 -15.51 -16.50
C ILE A 215 -5.52 -14.42 -16.99
N LEU A 216 -4.65 -14.74 -17.96
CA LEU A 216 -3.76 -13.75 -18.59
C LEU A 216 -4.55 -12.64 -19.28
N ALA A 217 -5.62 -12.96 -20.01
CA ALA A 217 -6.50 -11.95 -20.61
C ALA A 217 -7.16 -11.03 -19.56
N ARG A 218 -7.60 -11.59 -18.43
CA ARG A 218 -8.12 -10.80 -17.30
C ARG A 218 -7.05 -9.90 -16.69
N SER A 219 -5.82 -10.40 -16.52
CA SER A 219 -4.68 -9.59 -16.07
C SER A 219 -4.39 -8.43 -17.02
N ILE A 220 -4.38 -8.66 -18.34
CA ILE A 220 -4.22 -7.60 -19.35
C ILE A 220 -5.29 -6.51 -19.16
N ARG A 221 -6.56 -6.87 -18.96
CA ARG A 221 -7.64 -5.87 -18.74
C ARG A 221 -7.37 -4.98 -17.53
N HIS A 222 -6.89 -5.54 -16.43
CA HIS A 222 -6.56 -4.76 -15.23
C HIS A 222 -5.32 -3.88 -15.44
N TYR A 223 -4.29 -4.34 -16.15
CA TYR A 223 -3.17 -3.47 -16.53
C TYR A 223 -3.61 -2.32 -17.45
N LEU A 224 -4.46 -2.60 -18.43
CA LEU A 224 -5.02 -1.56 -19.30
C LEU A 224 -5.81 -0.53 -18.49
N ARG A 225 -6.63 -0.98 -17.54
CA ARG A 225 -7.36 -0.07 -16.64
C ARG A 225 -6.43 0.75 -15.76
N SER A 226 -5.35 0.15 -15.25
CA SER A 226 -4.30 0.88 -14.51
C SER A 226 -3.67 1.99 -15.37
N LEU A 227 -3.35 1.70 -16.63
CA LEU A 227 -2.74 2.65 -17.57
C LEU A 227 -3.73 3.71 -18.07
N GLU A 228 -5.02 3.38 -18.19
CA GLU A 228 -6.08 4.35 -18.49
C GLU A 228 -6.18 5.41 -17.38
N LEU A 229 -6.02 4.98 -16.11
CA LEU A 229 -6.05 5.86 -14.94
C LEU A 229 -4.72 6.61 -14.74
N CYS A 230 -3.58 5.97 -15.03
CA CYS A 230 -2.25 6.55 -14.89
C CYS A 230 -1.32 6.11 -16.04
N ASP A 231 -1.20 6.96 -17.07
CA ASP A 231 -0.46 6.63 -18.29
C ASP A 231 1.06 6.47 -18.08
N THR A 232 1.60 7.14 -17.07
CA THR A 232 3.03 7.11 -16.75
C THR A 232 3.40 6.02 -15.73
N PHE A 233 2.50 5.07 -15.47
CA PHE A 233 2.75 4.04 -14.47
C PHE A 233 3.69 2.94 -14.99
N ALA A 234 4.97 3.06 -14.65
CA ALA A 234 6.04 2.18 -15.14
C ALA A 234 5.77 0.68 -14.88
N ARG A 235 5.29 0.34 -13.67
CA ARG A 235 4.97 -1.05 -13.30
C ARG A 235 3.79 -1.61 -14.11
N GLY A 236 2.82 -0.75 -14.46
CA GLY A 236 1.72 -1.12 -15.35
C GLY A 236 2.17 -1.40 -16.78
N LEU A 237 3.06 -0.55 -17.33
CA LEU A 237 3.64 -0.76 -18.67
C LEU A 237 4.48 -2.05 -18.71
N TYR A 238 5.32 -2.26 -17.70
CA TYR A 238 6.14 -3.47 -17.57
C TYR A 238 5.28 -4.73 -17.60
N GLY A 239 4.26 -4.80 -16.74
CA GLY A 239 3.36 -5.94 -16.66
C GLY A 239 2.60 -6.20 -17.96
N LEU A 240 2.12 -5.14 -18.62
CA LEU A 240 1.43 -5.28 -19.90
C LEU A 240 2.35 -5.85 -20.99
N ILE A 241 3.59 -5.37 -21.10
CA ILE A 241 4.58 -5.87 -22.07
C ILE A 241 4.88 -7.35 -21.81
N LEU A 242 5.13 -7.71 -20.54
CA LEU A 242 5.45 -9.07 -20.14
C LEU A 242 4.33 -10.05 -20.52
N ILE A 243 3.09 -9.73 -20.12
CA ILE A 243 1.95 -10.64 -20.28
C ILE A 243 1.52 -10.77 -21.72
N THR A 244 1.50 -9.68 -22.48
CA THR A 244 1.18 -9.75 -23.91
C THR A 244 2.21 -10.58 -24.67
N SER A 245 3.50 -10.44 -24.35
CA SER A 245 4.57 -11.26 -24.95
C SER A 245 4.40 -12.75 -24.61
N GLN A 246 4.08 -13.07 -23.35
CA GLN A 246 3.85 -14.44 -22.91
C GLN A 246 2.60 -15.07 -23.53
N LEU A 247 1.48 -14.34 -23.59
CA LEU A 247 0.22 -14.86 -24.14
C LEU A 247 0.32 -15.17 -25.63
N ILE A 248 1.01 -14.33 -26.41
CA ILE A 248 1.24 -14.56 -27.85
C ILE A 248 2.00 -15.87 -28.10
N GLN A 249 2.90 -16.25 -27.20
CA GLN A 249 3.71 -17.47 -27.30
C GLN A 249 3.07 -18.70 -26.61
N HIS A 250 1.90 -18.54 -25.99
CA HIS A 250 1.31 -19.60 -25.17
C HIS A 250 0.79 -20.76 -26.05
N PRO A 251 1.14 -22.04 -25.76
CA PRO A 251 0.77 -23.19 -26.60
C PRO A 251 -0.74 -23.33 -26.81
N GLU A 252 -1.54 -23.19 -25.74
CA GLU A 252 -3.01 -23.24 -25.83
C GLU A 252 -3.59 -22.13 -26.72
N TYR A 253 -2.94 -20.97 -26.73
CA TYR A 253 -3.35 -19.84 -27.56
C TYR A 253 -3.02 -20.08 -29.04
N LEU A 254 -1.84 -20.64 -29.31
CA LEU A 254 -1.38 -20.98 -30.66
C LEU A 254 -2.12 -22.17 -31.27
N ALA A 255 -2.61 -23.12 -30.47
CA ALA A 255 -3.31 -24.33 -30.91
C ALA A 255 -4.72 -24.07 -31.47
N GLY A 256 -5.12 -22.83 -31.75
CA GLY A 256 -6.41 -22.50 -32.34
C GLY A 256 -7.56 -22.41 -31.35
N GLY A 257 -7.28 -22.20 -30.06
CA GLY A 257 -8.26 -21.91 -29.00
C GLY A 257 -9.03 -20.59 -29.18
N SER A 258 -9.16 -20.06 -30.39
CA SER A 258 -10.00 -18.88 -30.70
C SER A 258 -11.50 -19.15 -30.55
N ALA A 259 -11.91 -20.35 -30.12
CA ALA A 259 -13.26 -20.67 -29.67
C ALA A 259 -13.42 -20.61 -28.13
N ILE A 260 -12.47 -20.04 -27.40
CA ILE A 260 -12.58 -19.82 -25.95
C ILE A 260 -13.35 -18.49 -25.73
N ASP A 261 -14.68 -18.56 -25.91
CA ASP A 261 -15.70 -17.69 -25.33
C ASP A 261 -15.43 -16.16 -25.33
N GLY A 262 -15.04 -15.55 -26.46
CA GLY A 262 -15.02 -14.08 -26.68
C GLY A 262 -14.22 -13.19 -25.70
N GLN A 263 -13.61 -13.76 -24.67
CA GLN A 263 -13.00 -13.07 -23.54
C GLN A 263 -11.49 -12.89 -23.71
N VAL A 264 -10.87 -13.64 -24.63
CA VAL A 264 -9.44 -13.57 -24.95
C VAL A 264 -9.23 -12.75 -26.24
N PRO A 265 -8.39 -11.70 -26.24
CA PRO A 265 -8.13 -10.89 -27.43
C PRO A 265 -7.49 -11.67 -28.59
N SER A 266 -7.75 -11.24 -29.82
CA SER A 266 -7.10 -11.80 -31.02
C SER A 266 -5.60 -11.47 -31.06
N LYS A 267 -4.84 -12.25 -31.84
CA LYS A 267 -3.37 -12.13 -31.88
C LYS A 267 -2.94 -10.76 -32.37
N GLU A 268 -3.63 -10.25 -33.39
CA GLU A 268 -3.40 -8.91 -33.93
C GLU A 268 -3.62 -7.82 -32.86
N VAL A 269 -4.63 -7.96 -32.00
CA VAL A 269 -4.87 -7.01 -30.91
C VAL A 269 -3.75 -7.09 -29.88
N LEU A 270 -3.31 -8.29 -29.49
CA LEU A 270 -2.20 -8.46 -28.55
C LEU A 270 -0.89 -7.87 -29.07
N GLU A 271 -0.55 -8.08 -30.34
CA GLU A 271 0.64 -7.50 -30.99
C GLU A 271 0.59 -5.97 -31.06
N ARG A 272 -0.60 -5.41 -31.35
CA ARG A 272 -0.83 -3.96 -31.31
C ARG A 272 -0.72 -3.39 -29.89
N LEU A 273 -1.25 -4.10 -28.88
CA LEU A 273 -1.12 -3.69 -27.49
C LEU A 273 0.33 -3.73 -27.01
N ASN A 274 1.07 -4.79 -27.37
CA ASN A 274 2.49 -4.93 -27.03
C ASN A 274 3.33 -3.80 -27.65
N SER A 275 3.14 -3.52 -28.94
CA SER A 275 3.86 -2.43 -29.62
C SER A 275 3.52 -1.05 -29.05
N MET A 276 2.24 -0.79 -28.73
CA MET A 276 1.81 0.44 -28.05
C MET A 276 2.46 0.60 -26.68
N ALA A 277 2.48 -0.46 -25.86
CA ALA A 277 3.06 -0.43 -24.52
C ALA A 277 4.57 -0.15 -24.55
N LEU A 278 5.29 -0.70 -25.54
CA LEU A 278 6.72 -0.46 -25.74
C LEU A 278 7.03 0.97 -26.15
N GLN A 279 6.28 1.51 -27.12
CA GLN A 279 6.46 2.91 -27.53
C GLN A 279 6.23 3.87 -26.36
N LYS A 280 5.21 3.60 -25.52
CA LYS A 280 4.98 4.36 -24.29
C LYS A 280 6.11 4.19 -23.27
N ALA A 281 6.62 2.97 -23.09
CA ALA A 281 7.75 2.70 -22.21
C ALA A 281 9.01 3.46 -22.64
N GLU A 282 9.35 3.44 -23.93
CA GLU A 282 10.48 4.20 -24.49
C GLU A 282 10.31 5.71 -24.28
N ALA A 283 9.11 6.25 -24.56
CA ALA A 283 8.81 7.66 -24.35
C ALA A 283 8.93 8.06 -22.87
N LEU A 284 8.47 7.20 -21.95
CA LEU A 284 8.59 7.41 -20.50
C LEU A 284 10.04 7.40 -20.05
N ILE A 285 10.86 6.44 -20.53
CA ILE A 285 12.29 6.37 -20.21
C ILE A 285 13.02 7.62 -20.70
N GLN A 286 12.73 8.07 -21.93
CA GLN A 286 13.34 9.28 -22.50
C GLN A 286 12.92 10.55 -21.75
N SER A 287 11.66 10.64 -21.31
CA SER A 287 11.18 11.81 -20.57
C SER A 287 11.84 11.90 -19.19
N GLN A 288 11.99 10.78 -18.48
CA GLN A 288 12.68 10.74 -17.19
C GLN A 288 14.17 11.07 -17.28
N GLN A 289 14.84 10.73 -18.40
CA GLN A 289 16.23 11.12 -18.63
C GLN A 289 16.41 12.63 -18.88
N LYS A 290 15.44 13.26 -19.56
CA LYS A 290 15.48 14.71 -19.87
C LYS A 290 15.03 15.56 -18.69
N THR A 291 13.97 15.14 -18.01
CA THR A 291 13.32 15.85 -16.90
C THR A 291 12.93 14.83 -15.84
N PRO A 292 13.79 14.59 -14.82
CA PRO A 292 13.50 13.65 -13.76
C PRO A 292 12.26 14.10 -12.99
N ASN A 293 11.23 13.26 -12.96
CA ASN A 293 10.07 13.48 -12.10
C ASN A 293 10.28 12.73 -10.77
N PRO A 294 10.36 13.42 -9.63
CA PRO A 294 10.55 12.76 -8.33
C PRO A 294 9.39 11.84 -7.93
N ASP A 295 8.21 12.00 -8.53
CA ASP A 295 7.03 11.18 -8.21
C ASP A 295 7.05 9.81 -8.91
N VAL A 296 7.96 9.59 -9.86
CA VAL A 296 8.11 8.33 -10.58
C VAL A 296 9.18 7.47 -9.89
N THR A 297 8.83 6.24 -9.53
CA THR A 297 9.74 5.31 -8.87
C THR A 297 10.91 4.95 -9.79
N GLN A 298 12.13 5.32 -9.39
CA GLN A 298 13.35 5.10 -10.20
C GLN A 298 13.58 3.61 -10.48
N ASP A 299 13.33 2.74 -9.51
CA ASP A 299 13.46 1.28 -9.65
C ASP A 299 12.58 0.74 -10.78
N GLY A 300 11.34 1.25 -10.88
CA GLY A 300 10.40 0.86 -11.92
C GLY A 300 10.88 1.27 -13.32
N ILE A 301 11.53 2.42 -13.44
CA ILE A 301 12.10 2.91 -14.71
C ILE A 301 13.33 2.09 -15.12
N ILE A 302 14.17 1.70 -14.16
CA ILE A 302 15.34 0.85 -14.41
C ILE A 302 14.88 -0.51 -14.93
N ALA A 303 13.95 -1.18 -14.24
CA ALA A 303 13.41 -2.46 -14.66
C ALA A 303 12.73 -2.39 -16.04
N LEU A 304 11.98 -1.30 -16.30
CA LEU A 304 11.34 -1.08 -17.60
C LEU A 304 12.37 -0.90 -18.72
N LYS A 305 13.48 -0.19 -18.44
CA LYS A 305 14.59 -0.02 -19.40
C LYS A 305 15.26 -1.34 -19.73
N GLU A 306 15.51 -2.19 -18.75
CA GLU A 306 16.08 -3.53 -18.97
C GLU A 306 15.15 -4.38 -19.84
N LEU A 307 13.84 -4.39 -19.57
CA LEU A 307 12.86 -5.14 -20.35
C LEU A 307 12.82 -4.68 -21.82
N VAL A 308 12.84 -3.38 -22.06
CA VAL A 308 12.83 -2.81 -23.42
C VAL A 308 14.13 -3.15 -24.17
N GLN A 309 15.26 -3.21 -23.46
CA GLN A 309 16.56 -3.53 -24.04
C GLN A 309 16.78 -5.03 -24.32
N GLN A 310 16.01 -5.92 -23.69
CA GLN A 310 16.05 -7.37 -23.91
C GLN A 310 15.30 -7.82 -25.18
N LYS A 311 14.73 -6.89 -25.95
CA LYS A 311 14.08 -7.16 -27.24
C LYS A 311 15.04 -7.28 -28.41
#